data_AF-A0AAV0MM66-F1
#
_entry.id   AF-A0AAV0MM66-F1
#
_cell.length_a   1.000
_cell.length_b   1.000
_cell.length_c   1.000
_cell.angle_alpha   90.00
_cell.angle_beta   90.00
_cell.angle_gamma   90.00
#
_symmetry.space_group_name_H-M   'P 1'
#
loop_
_entity.id
_entity.type
_entity.pdbx_description
1 polymer ?
#
loop_
_entity_poly.entity_id
_entity_poly.type
_entity_poly.pdbx_seq_one_letter_code
_entity_poly.pdbx_strand_id
1 'polypeptide(L)'
;MAKKRKHSETVVAAPQKKEEVAPERPKRTLLGWKDKEEDKDDEVHQPTNFRNKEKVLVTCSRRIAYRYRHLMLNVVSLLPHCKKDNKVESQSSKGVALSEMVELKSCSSCLFFECRKHKDLYLWMAKCPSGPSVKFLVNAVHTMEELKLTGNHLKGSRPLLTFSANFDKDAHWKLLKEMITQIFGVPKEHRKSKPYHDHVFVFSIVDDHIWFRNYQVKFASVASELFLKCTCEILL
;
A
#
# COMPACT_ATOMS: atom_id res chain seq x y z
N MET A 1 -16.78 -43.74 -81.18
CA MET A 1 -15.38 -44.21 -81.15
C MET A 1 -14.47 -42.98 -81.21
N ALA A 2 -13.76 -42.61 -80.13
CA ALA A 2 -12.29 -42.74 -79.99
C ALA A 2 -11.53 -42.12 -81.19
N LYS A 3 -10.59 -41.17 -81.09
CA LYS A 3 -9.54 -40.90 -80.10
C LYS A 3 -8.95 -39.49 -80.34
N LYS A 4 -8.35 -38.95 -79.27
CA LYS A 4 -7.70 -37.63 -79.06
C LYS A 4 -6.34 -37.53 -79.78
N ARG A 5 -5.90 -36.33 -80.26
CA ARG A 5 -4.61 -35.63 -79.92
C ARG A 5 -4.11 -34.53 -80.90
N LYS A 6 -3.52 -33.48 -80.27
CA LYS A 6 -2.39 -32.56 -80.69
C LYS A 6 -2.65 -31.56 -81.84
N HIS A 7 -2.17 -30.30 -81.89
CA HIS A 7 -1.28 -29.44 -81.07
C HIS A 7 -1.42 -27.96 -81.54
N SER A 8 -1.06 -27.01 -80.66
CA SER A 8 -0.36 -25.70 -80.87
C SER A 8 -1.05 -24.49 -81.51
N GLU A 9 -1.11 -23.45 -80.66
CA GLU A 9 -0.93 -22.01 -80.87
C GLU A 9 -1.54 -21.30 -82.09
N THR A 10 -2.45 -20.38 -81.79
CA THR A 10 -2.61 -19.16 -82.57
C THR A 10 -2.89 -18.01 -81.62
N VAL A 11 -1.99 -17.03 -81.63
CA VAL A 11 -2.14 -15.73 -80.96
C VAL A 11 -3.22 -14.95 -81.72
N VAL A 12 -4.30 -14.57 -81.03
CA VAL A 12 -5.23 -13.54 -81.53
C VAL A 12 -5.63 -12.61 -80.38
N ALA A 13 -5.61 -11.33 -80.72
CA ALA A 13 -5.72 -10.14 -79.90
C ALA A 13 -7.00 -10.02 -79.06
N ALA A 14 -6.88 -9.19 -78.01
CA ALA A 14 -7.86 -8.85 -76.98
C ALA A 14 -9.24 -8.41 -77.52
N PRO A 15 -10.34 -8.67 -76.77
CA PRO A 15 -10.78 -7.66 -75.81
C PRO A 15 -11.34 -8.19 -74.46
N GLN A 16 -11.04 -7.40 -73.42
CA GLN A 16 -11.61 -7.26 -72.07
C GLN A 16 -12.65 -8.30 -71.55
N LYS A 17 -12.26 -8.99 -70.45
CA LYS A 17 -13.18 -9.45 -69.40
C LYS A 17 -12.48 -9.45 -68.03
N LYS A 18 -13.28 -9.08 -67.03
CA LYS A 18 -13.00 -8.90 -65.60
C LYS A 18 -12.23 -10.06 -64.97
N GLU A 19 -11.22 -9.74 -64.16
CA GLU A 19 -10.82 -10.56 -63.01
C GLU A 19 -10.65 -9.65 -61.79
N GLU A 20 -11.33 -10.03 -60.72
CA GLU A 20 -11.29 -9.42 -59.41
C GLU A 20 -9.84 -9.44 -58.89
N VAL A 21 -9.27 -8.27 -58.64
CA VAL A 21 -8.03 -8.17 -57.86
C VAL A 21 -8.39 -8.53 -56.43
N ALA A 22 -8.24 -9.80 -56.08
CA ALA A 22 -8.29 -10.23 -54.68
C ALA A 22 -7.22 -9.45 -53.89
N PRO A 23 -7.54 -8.82 -52.76
CA PRO A 23 -6.56 -8.07 -51.99
C PRO A 23 -5.46 -9.01 -51.48
N GLU A 24 -4.19 -8.60 -51.63
CA GLU A 24 -3.04 -9.38 -51.17
C GLU A 24 -3.15 -9.66 -49.67
N ARG A 25 -3.12 -10.95 -49.30
CA ARG A 25 -3.20 -11.39 -47.90
C ARG A 25 -1.96 -10.89 -47.13
N PRO A 26 -2.14 -10.19 -45.99
CA PRO A 26 -1.02 -9.63 -45.25
C PRO A 26 -0.07 -10.71 -44.71
N LYS A 27 1.24 -10.42 -44.76
CA LYS A 27 2.31 -11.31 -44.30
C LYS A 27 2.13 -11.62 -42.81
N ARG A 28 2.08 -12.91 -42.50
CA ARG A 28 1.81 -13.45 -41.16
C ARG A 28 3.09 -13.42 -40.33
N THR A 29 3.10 -12.67 -39.22
CA THR A 29 4.06 -12.85 -38.12
C THR A 29 3.44 -13.74 -37.05
N LEU A 30 4.24 -14.26 -36.10
CA LEU A 30 3.84 -15.24 -35.08
C LEU A 30 2.70 -14.79 -34.13
N LEU A 31 2.24 -13.53 -34.22
CA LEU A 31 1.19 -12.94 -33.40
C LEU A 31 0.23 -12.08 -34.25
N GLY A 32 -0.55 -12.72 -35.14
CA GLY A 32 -1.75 -12.13 -35.76
C GLY A 32 -1.53 -11.06 -36.85
N TRP A 33 -2.56 -10.84 -37.69
CA TRP A 33 -2.56 -9.82 -38.76
C TRP A 33 -2.65 -8.41 -38.18
N LYS A 34 -1.82 -7.49 -38.69
CA LYS A 34 -1.82 -6.07 -38.33
C LYS A 34 -2.30 -5.26 -39.53
N ASP A 35 -3.59 -4.93 -39.53
CA ASP A 35 -4.13 -3.93 -40.45
C ASP A 35 -3.92 -2.55 -39.83
N LYS A 36 -3.34 -1.65 -40.61
CA LYS A 36 -3.17 -0.23 -40.26
C LYS A 36 -4.45 0.49 -40.62
N GLU A 37 -5.15 1.02 -39.62
CA GLU A 37 -5.88 2.28 -39.75
C GLU A 37 -5.52 3.18 -38.57
N GLU A 38 -5.11 4.39 -38.92
CA GLU A 38 -4.87 5.50 -38.03
C GLU A 38 -6.24 6.06 -37.61
N ASP A 39 -6.63 5.80 -36.37
CA ASP A 39 -7.62 6.62 -35.69
C ASP A 39 -7.12 6.97 -34.30
N LYS A 40 -7.25 8.25 -33.99
CA LYS A 40 -6.76 8.94 -32.80
C LYS A 40 -7.46 8.39 -31.57
N ASP A 41 -6.78 7.55 -30.81
CA ASP A 41 -7.02 7.34 -29.37
C ASP A 41 -5.71 6.90 -28.69
N ASP A 42 -4.66 7.72 -28.84
CA ASP A 42 -3.57 7.74 -27.87
C ASP A 42 -4.03 8.50 -26.61
N GLU A 43 -5.10 8.01 -25.96
CA GLU A 43 -5.20 8.20 -24.52
C GLU A 43 -4.15 7.30 -23.88
N VAL A 44 -2.94 7.86 -23.78
CA VAL A 44 -1.95 7.45 -22.80
C VAL A 44 -2.70 7.24 -21.49
N HIS A 45 -2.91 5.98 -21.10
CA HIS A 45 -3.21 5.64 -19.71
C HIS A 45 -2.02 6.10 -18.89
N GLN A 46 -1.99 7.39 -18.58
CA GLN A 46 -1.20 7.95 -17.51
C GLN A 46 -1.55 7.06 -16.32
N PRO A 47 -0.60 6.30 -15.73
CA PRO A 47 -0.90 5.59 -14.52
C PRO A 47 -1.43 6.66 -13.57
N THR A 48 -2.71 6.58 -13.20
CA THR A 48 -3.36 7.60 -12.37
C THR A 48 -2.40 7.91 -11.23
N ASN A 49 -1.76 9.08 -11.28
CA ASN A 49 -0.63 9.38 -10.42
C ASN A 49 -1.04 9.04 -8.99
N PHE A 50 -0.37 8.07 -8.38
CA PHE A 50 -0.85 7.49 -7.13
C PHE A 50 -0.99 8.60 -6.09
N ARG A 51 -2.23 8.87 -5.68
CA ARG A 51 -2.63 10.10 -5.00
C ARG A 51 -2.18 10.15 -3.54
N ASN A 52 -1.82 9.00 -2.95
CA ASN A 52 -1.52 8.93 -1.53
C ASN A 52 -0.04 9.24 -1.27
N LYS A 53 0.27 10.48 -0.87
CA LYS A 53 1.61 10.96 -0.49
C LYS A 53 1.67 11.28 1.00
N GLU A 54 1.30 10.31 1.83
CA GLU A 54 1.29 10.48 3.28
C GLU A 54 2.70 10.45 3.86
N LYS A 55 2.97 11.40 4.77
CA LYS A 55 4.22 11.49 5.53
C LYS A 55 3.86 11.62 6.99
N VAL A 56 4.38 10.70 7.79
CA VAL A 56 4.04 10.64 9.22
C VAL A 56 5.22 11.17 10.03
N LEU A 57 4.98 12.15 10.89
CA LEU A 57 5.93 12.60 11.89
C LEU A 57 5.77 11.74 13.15
N VAL A 58 6.87 11.23 13.69
CA VAL A 58 6.87 10.50 14.96
C VAL A 58 7.72 11.26 15.97
N THR A 59 7.11 11.66 17.08
CA THR A 59 7.79 12.35 18.18
C THR A 59 7.33 11.83 19.54
N CYS A 60 8.08 12.15 20.59
CA CYS A 60 7.79 11.74 21.95
C CYS A 60 8.01 12.87 22.94
N SER A 61 7.34 12.78 24.10
CA SER A 61 7.58 13.69 25.21
C SER A 61 8.97 13.46 25.80
N ARG A 62 9.51 14.50 26.45
CA ARG A 62 10.63 14.29 27.37
C ARG A 62 10.28 13.24 28.42
N ARG A 63 11.33 12.58 28.94
CA ARG A 63 11.24 11.60 30.03
C ARG A 63 10.42 10.33 29.71
N ILE A 64 10.33 9.93 28.44
CA ILE A 64 9.76 8.64 28.03
C ILE A 64 10.51 7.45 28.67
N ALA A 65 9.76 6.46 29.16
CA ALA A 65 10.33 5.23 29.70
C ALA A 65 11.05 4.39 28.62
N TYR A 66 11.98 3.53 29.04
CA TYR A 66 12.78 2.70 28.14
C TYR A 66 11.92 1.83 27.22
N ARG A 67 10.94 1.12 27.78
CA ARG A 67 10.00 0.28 27.02
C ARG A 67 9.28 1.05 25.91
N TYR A 68 8.76 2.22 26.22
CA TYR A 68 8.02 3.05 25.25
C TYR A 68 8.94 3.69 24.20
N ARG A 69 10.20 3.93 24.53
CA ARG A 69 11.21 4.36 23.55
C ARG A 69 11.43 3.27 22.50
N HIS A 70 11.53 2.02 22.92
CA HIS A 70 11.65 0.87 22.01
C HIS A 70 10.39 0.68 21.17
N LEU A 71 9.21 0.80 21.78
CA LEU A 71 7.95 0.80 21.03
C LEU A 71 7.95 1.85 19.91
N MET A 72 8.36 3.08 20.20
CA MET A 72 8.45 4.15 19.20
C MET A 72 9.44 3.79 18.07
N LEU A 73 10.60 3.21 18.41
CA LEU A 73 11.57 2.75 17.40
C LEU A 73 11.03 1.61 16.54
N ASN A 74 10.24 0.71 17.14
CA ASN A 74 9.55 -0.37 16.43
C ASN A 74 8.58 0.21 15.39
N VAL A 75 7.73 1.16 15.79
CA VAL A 75 6.80 1.86 14.88
C VAL A 75 7.53 2.56 13.74
N VAL A 76 8.65 3.24 14.02
CA VAL A 76 9.48 3.89 12.98
C VAL A 76 10.12 2.87 12.03
N SER A 77 10.43 1.66 12.52
CA SER A 77 10.98 0.60 11.68
C SER A 77 9.91 -0.06 10.80
N LEU A 78 8.68 -0.18 11.31
CA LEU A 78 7.51 -0.71 10.58
C LEU A 78 7.08 0.21 9.44
N LEU A 79 7.08 1.53 9.67
CA LEU A 79 6.56 2.51 8.73
C LEU A 79 7.69 3.23 7.96
N PRO A 80 7.95 2.90 6.68
CA PRO A 80 9.06 3.47 5.91
C PRO A 80 8.90 4.98 5.64
N HIS A 81 7.66 5.49 5.59
CA HIS A 81 7.30 6.90 5.39
C HIS A 81 7.29 7.73 6.69
N CYS A 82 7.68 7.13 7.82
CA CYS A 82 7.84 7.86 9.07
C CYS A 82 9.15 8.66 9.10
N LYS A 83 9.04 9.90 9.58
CA LYS A 83 10.17 10.74 9.99
C LYS A 83 10.17 10.84 11.51
N LYS A 84 11.26 10.40 12.13
CA LYS A 84 11.49 10.59 13.56
C LYS A 84 11.98 12.02 13.82
N ASP A 85 11.44 12.67 14.84
CA ASP A 85 11.88 13.99 15.30
C ASP A 85 12.45 13.97 16.73
N ASN A 86 12.97 15.12 17.14
CA ASN A 86 13.43 15.41 18.49
C ASN A 86 12.28 15.44 19.49
N LYS A 87 12.63 15.25 20.76
CA LYS A 87 11.67 15.21 21.87
C LYS A 87 11.07 16.59 22.12
N VAL A 88 9.76 16.65 22.33
CA VAL A 88 9.04 17.89 22.64
C VAL A 88 9.13 18.21 24.13
N GLU A 89 9.38 19.49 24.44
CA GLU A 89 9.56 20.01 25.81
C GLU A 89 8.39 20.82 26.36
N SER A 90 7.59 21.44 25.49
CA SER A 90 6.65 22.48 25.89
C SER A 90 5.55 21.91 26.78
N GLN A 91 5.45 22.43 28.02
CA GLN A 91 4.45 22.02 29.00
C GLN A 91 3.07 22.64 28.72
N SER A 92 3.01 23.85 28.14
CA SER A 92 1.77 24.61 27.99
C SER A 92 1.13 24.54 26.59
N SER A 93 1.91 24.37 25.52
CA SER A 93 1.42 24.50 24.13
C SER A 93 1.77 23.31 23.22
N LYS A 94 1.60 22.07 23.73
CA LYS A 94 1.93 20.85 22.98
C LYS A 94 1.26 20.78 21.61
N GLY A 95 -0.03 21.10 21.51
CA GLY A 95 -0.77 21.03 20.25
C GLY A 95 -0.26 22.00 19.17
N VAL A 96 0.05 23.24 19.58
CA VAL A 96 0.59 24.27 18.68
C VAL A 96 2.00 23.89 18.22
N ALA A 97 2.87 23.53 19.17
CA ALA A 97 4.23 23.11 18.87
C ALA A 97 4.26 21.87 17.95
N LEU A 98 3.37 20.89 18.15
CA LEU A 98 3.27 19.73 17.27
C LEU A 98 2.82 20.11 15.86
N SER A 99 1.89 21.05 15.74
CA SER A 99 1.41 21.52 14.42
C SER A 99 2.53 22.24 13.66
N GLU A 100 3.26 23.14 14.32
CA GLU A 100 4.43 23.81 13.76
C GLU A 100 5.51 22.82 13.32
N MET A 101 5.82 21.80 14.13
CA MET A 101 6.79 20.76 13.75
C MET A 101 6.36 19.96 12.51
N VAL A 102 5.07 19.67 12.40
CA VAL A 102 4.50 18.95 11.25
C VAL A 102 4.61 19.80 9.98
N GLU A 103 4.33 21.09 10.07
CA GLU A 103 4.48 22.06 8.97
C GLU A 103 5.94 22.20 8.54
N LEU A 104 6.86 22.37 9.49
CA LEU A 104 8.31 22.46 9.23
C LEU A 104 8.87 21.22 8.52
N LYS A 105 8.35 20.03 8.82
CA LYS A 105 8.77 18.77 8.19
C LYS A 105 7.95 18.41 6.95
N SER A 106 6.95 19.23 6.61
CA SER A 106 5.95 18.99 5.58
C SER A 106 5.36 17.58 5.66
N CYS A 107 4.94 17.21 6.87
CA CYS A 107 4.23 15.96 7.15
C CYS A 107 2.71 16.18 7.11
N SER A 108 1.96 15.13 6.82
CA SER A 108 0.49 15.16 6.77
C SER A 108 -0.15 14.65 8.06
N SER A 109 0.53 13.72 8.73
CA SER A 109 0.06 13.11 9.98
C SER A 109 1.16 13.16 11.05
N CYS A 110 0.75 13.14 12.31
CA CYS A 110 1.62 13.16 13.48
C CYS A 110 1.22 12.07 14.47
N LEU A 111 2.24 11.35 14.96
CA LEU A 111 2.16 10.41 16.07
C LEU A 111 3.02 10.95 17.21
N PHE A 112 2.36 11.33 18.31
CA PHE A 112 3.03 11.85 19.49
C PHE A 112 2.84 10.93 20.70
N PHE A 113 3.95 10.39 21.20
CA PHE A 113 4.00 9.54 22.38
C PHE A 113 4.18 10.39 23.64
N GLU A 114 3.12 10.58 24.41
CA GLU A 114 3.12 11.30 25.68
C GLU A 114 3.22 10.33 26.84
N CYS A 115 4.30 10.40 27.61
CA CYS A 115 4.45 9.60 28.82
C CYS A 115 4.13 10.45 30.06
N ARG A 116 3.19 9.98 30.89
CA ARG A 116 2.79 10.64 32.15
C ARG A 116 3.21 9.79 33.33
N LYS A 117 3.77 10.43 34.37
CA LYS A 117 4.25 9.77 35.61
C LYS A 117 5.20 8.59 35.37
N HIS A 118 5.85 8.51 34.20
CA HIS A 118 6.69 7.37 33.78
C HIS A 118 5.99 6.00 33.74
N LYS A 119 4.66 5.96 33.84
CA LYS A 119 3.87 4.72 33.87
C LYS A 119 2.91 4.67 32.70
N ASP A 120 2.12 5.72 32.53
CA ASP A 120 1.05 5.74 31.54
C ASP A 120 1.59 6.28 30.21
N LEU A 121 1.24 5.60 29.12
CA LEU A 121 1.53 6.03 27.77
C LEU A 121 0.24 6.48 27.07
N TYR A 122 0.26 7.70 26.59
CA TYR A 122 -0.78 8.23 25.72
C TYR A 122 -0.21 8.38 24.30
N LEU A 123 -0.96 7.89 23.32
CA LEU A 123 -0.65 8.07 21.91
C LEU A 123 -1.60 9.09 21.31
N TRP A 124 -1.06 10.21 20.86
CA TRP A 124 -1.80 11.20 20.09
C TRP A 124 -1.61 10.92 18.61
N MET A 125 -2.71 10.74 17.89
CA MET A 125 -2.76 10.63 16.45
C MET A 125 -3.45 11.88 15.90
N ALA A 126 -2.75 12.68 15.12
CA ALA A 126 -3.29 13.92 14.57
C ALA A 126 -3.03 14.03 13.07
N LYS A 127 -4.02 14.54 12.35
CA LYS A 127 -3.88 14.99 10.96
C LYS A 127 -3.75 16.52 10.97
N CYS A 128 -2.71 17.04 10.32
CA CYS A 128 -2.47 18.48 10.20
C CYS A 128 -2.51 18.85 8.71
N PRO A 129 -2.98 20.06 8.33
CA PRO A 129 -3.41 21.19 9.19
C PRO A 129 -4.90 21.18 9.59
N SER A 130 -5.72 20.34 8.98
CA SER A 130 -7.19 20.40 9.10
C SER A 130 -7.78 19.72 10.34
N GLY A 131 -6.98 19.06 11.19
CA GLY A 131 -7.48 18.02 12.11
C GLY A 131 -7.95 16.79 11.31
N PRO A 132 -8.45 15.69 11.91
CA PRO A 132 -8.81 15.44 13.32
C PRO A 132 -7.62 15.01 14.21
N SER A 133 -7.85 15.02 15.53
CA SER A 133 -6.91 14.49 16.52
C SER A 133 -7.59 13.52 17.47
N VAL A 134 -6.91 12.42 17.78
CA VAL A 134 -7.40 11.41 18.72
C VAL A 134 -6.31 11.08 19.73
N LYS A 135 -6.72 10.91 20.98
CA LYS A 135 -5.86 10.50 22.08
C LYS A 135 -6.22 9.10 22.53
N PHE A 136 -5.25 8.20 22.47
CA PHE A 136 -5.38 6.83 22.95
C PHE A 136 -4.61 6.66 24.25
N LEU A 137 -5.18 5.89 25.17
CA LEU A 137 -4.43 5.30 26.27
C LEU A 137 -3.89 3.95 25.80
N VAL A 138 -2.57 3.79 25.79
CA VAL A 138 -1.93 2.56 25.30
C VAL A 138 -1.66 1.64 26.48
N ASN A 139 -2.31 0.48 26.47
CA ASN A 139 -2.16 -0.56 27.48
C ASN A 139 -1.54 -1.81 26.84
N ALA A 140 -0.97 -2.68 27.66
CA ALA A 140 -0.43 -4.00 27.27
C ALA A 140 0.75 -4.02 26.28
N VAL A 141 1.59 -2.96 26.26
CA VAL A 141 2.75 -2.86 25.35
C VAL A 141 3.72 -4.03 25.44
N HIS A 142 3.82 -4.77 24.34
CA HIS A 142 4.85 -5.76 24.09
C HIS A 142 5.80 -5.29 22.99
N THR A 143 7.09 -5.21 23.31
CA THR A 143 8.12 -4.81 22.34
C THR A 143 8.71 -6.03 21.62
N MET A 144 9.28 -5.81 20.42
CA MET A 144 9.96 -6.86 19.64
C MET A 144 11.09 -7.56 20.41
N GLU A 145 11.72 -6.89 21.39
CA GLU A 145 12.82 -7.45 22.19
C GLU A 145 12.31 -8.36 23.33
N GLU A 146 11.10 -8.11 23.85
CA GLU A 146 10.55 -8.82 25.01
C GLU A 146 9.85 -10.13 24.62
N LEU A 147 9.26 -10.19 23.42
CA LEU A 147 8.45 -11.32 22.98
C LEU A 147 9.27 -12.24 22.07
N LYS A 148 9.35 -13.54 22.41
CA LYS A 148 10.06 -14.59 21.63
C LYS A 148 9.31 -14.95 20.34
N LEU A 149 9.01 -13.95 19.52
CA LEU A 149 8.30 -14.13 18.27
C LEU A 149 9.28 -14.56 17.19
N THR A 150 8.92 -15.59 16.44
CA THR A 150 9.70 -16.13 15.32
C THR A 150 9.34 -15.47 13.98
N GLY A 151 8.53 -14.41 14.02
CA GLY A 151 8.13 -13.65 12.84
C GLY A 151 9.28 -12.76 12.39
N ASN A 152 9.49 -12.67 11.08
CA ASN A 152 10.40 -11.68 10.50
C ASN A 152 9.83 -11.25 9.15
N HIS A 153 9.72 -9.95 8.92
CA HIS A 153 9.23 -9.42 7.66
C HIS A 153 10.25 -8.46 7.06
N LEU A 154 10.21 -8.31 5.73
CA LEU A 154 11.06 -7.35 5.04
C LEU A 154 10.78 -5.92 5.54
N LYS A 155 11.82 -5.24 6.02
CA LYS A 155 11.74 -3.83 6.38
C LYS A 155 11.37 -2.99 5.16
N GLY A 156 10.34 -2.15 5.30
CA GLY A 156 9.80 -1.32 4.24
C GLY A 156 8.91 -2.05 3.23
N SER A 157 8.56 -3.33 3.46
CA SER A 157 7.47 -3.97 2.71
C SER A 157 6.14 -3.26 2.98
N ARG A 158 5.18 -3.41 2.06
CA ARG A 158 3.87 -2.75 2.18
C ARG A 158 2.93 -3.65 3.00
N PRO A 159 2.47 -3.22 4.19
CA PRO A 159 1.53 -4.00 4.98
C PRO A 159 0.18 -4.12 4.26
N LEU A 160 -0.47 -5.25 4.45
CA LEU A 160 -1.91 -5.36 4.22
C LEU A 160 -2.64 -4.90 5.49
N LEU A 161 -3.61 -3.99 5.35
CA LEU A 161 -4.41 -3.53 6.48
C LEU A 161 -5.71 -4.32 6.54
N THR A 162 -6.00 -4.94 7.67
CA THR A 162 -7.25 -5.67 7.93
C THR A 162 -7.95 -5.06 9.13
N PHE A 163 -9.21 -4.69 8.96
CA PHE A 163 -10.05 -4.14 10.01
C PHE A 163 -11.20 -5.09 10.32
N SER A 164 -11.53 -5.26 11.59
CA SER A 164 -12.75 -5.96 12.00
C SER A 164 -14.00 -5.21 11.54
N ALA A 165 -15.08 -5.94 11.25
CA ALA A 165 -16.38 -5.36 10.86
C ALA A 165 -16.96 -4.42 11.94
N ASN A 166 -16.51 -4.53 13.19
CA ASN A 166 -16.90 -3.64 14.28
C ASN A 166 -16.56 -2.16 13.99
N PHE A 167 -15.57 -1.87 13.15
CA PHE A 167 -15.21 -0.49 12.81
C PHE A 167 -16.27 0.25 11.97
N ASP A 168 -17.19 -0.48 11.33
CA ASP A 168 -18.21 0.11 10.45
C ASP A 168 -19.54 0.41 11.17
N LYS A 169 -19.63 0.14 12.48
CA LYS A 169 -20.84 0.37 13.29
C LYS A 169 -21.06 1.86 13.60
N ASP A 170 -20.10 2.48 14.30
CA ASP A 170 -20.23 3.87 14.77
C ASP A 170 -19.45 4.86 13.89
N ALA A 171 -19.89 6.12 13.87
CA ALA A 171 -19.24 7.18 13.10
C ALA A 171 -17.81 7.48 13.59
N HIS A 172 -17.56 7.42 14.91
CA HIS A 172 -16.21 7.61 15.45
C HIS A 172 -15.27 6.48 15.04
N TRP A 173 -15.76 5.23 14.96
CA TRP A 173 -14.96 4.10 14.54
C TRP A 173 -14.62 4.19 13.04
N LYS A 174 -15.55 4.66 12.21
CA LYS A 174 -15.29 4.93 10.79
C LYS A 174 -14.21 5.99 10.59
N LEU A 175 -14.28 7.08 11.37
CA LEU A 175 -13.25 8.13 11.34
C LEU A 175 -11.88 7.56 11.72
N LEU A 176 -11.85 6.72 12.77
CA LEU A 176 -10.62 6.06 13.22
C LEU A 176 -10.06 5.09 12.20
N LYS A 177 -10.90 4.29 11.57
CA LYS A 177 -10.52 3.38 10.48
C LYS A 177 -9.85 4.16 9.34
N GLU A 178 -10.41 5.30 8.94
CA GLU A 178 -9.83 6.15 7.89
C GLU A 178 -8.49 6.76 8.32
N MET A 179 -8.40 7.31 9.54
CA MET A 179 -7.14 7.85 10.07
C MET A 179 -6.03 6.80 10.15
N ILE A 180 -6.35 5.60 10.66
CA ILE A 180 -5.41 4.48 10.77
C ILE A 180 -4.98 4.03 9.37
N THR A 181 -5.91 3.95 8.42
CA THR A 181 -5.61 3.58 7.03
C THR A 181 -4.60 4.54 6.39
N GLN A 182 -4.76 5.85 6.61
CA GLN A 182 -3.84 6.85 6.07
C GLN A 182 -2.46 6.84 6.75
N ILE A 183 -2.41 6.57 8.07
CA ILE A 183 -1.16 6.58 8.84
C ILE A 183 -0.35 5.30 8.62
N PHE A 184 -0.98 4.13 8.75
CA PHE A 184 -0.33 2.83 8.65
C PHE A 184 -0.26 2.32 7.21
N GLY A 185 -1.02 2.90 6.29
CA GLY A 185 -0.92 2.64 4.86
C GLY A 185 0.38 3.18 4.28
N VAL A 186 1.23 2.29 3.78
CA VAL A 186 2.49 2.69 3.13
C VAL A 186 2.20 3.17 1.71
N PRO A 187 2.53 4.44 1.38
CA PRO A 187 2.29 4.97 0.05
C PRO A 187 3.11 4.21 -0.99
N LYS A 188 2.50 3.96 -2.16
CA LYS A 188 3.16 3.33 -3.31
C LYS A 188 4.33 4.23 -3.77
N GLU A 189 5.43 3.61 -4.18
CA GLU A 189 6.64 4.30 -4.68
C GLU A 189 7.35 5.21 -3.67
N HIS A 190 7.16 4.97 -2.37
CA HIS A 190 8.02 5.64 -1.40
C HIS A 190 9.48 5.17 -1.55
N ARG A 191 10.45 6.07 -1.40
CA ARG A 191 11.89 5.80 -1.58
C ARG A 191 12.40 4.60 -0.78
N LYS A 192 11.81 4.35 0.39
CA LYS A 192 12.16 3.22 1.28
C LYS A 192 11.20 2.04 1.18
N SER A 193 10.13 2.15 0.39
CA SER A 193 9.16 1.07 0.21
C SER A 193 9.67 0.01 -0.75
N LYS A 194 9.41 -1.25 -0.42
CA LYS A 194 9.62 -2.39 -1.29
C LYS A 194 8.28 -2.80 -1.93
N PRO A 195 8.29 -3.37 -3.14
CA PRO A 195 7.05 -3.75 -3.83
C PRO A 195 6.34 -4.95 -3.21
N TYR A 196 6.98 -5.69 -2.30
CA TYR A 196 6.46 -6.92 -1.70
C TYR A 196 5.47 -6.66 -0.56
N HIS A 197 4.53 -7.60 -0.41
CA HIS A 197 3.59 -7.71 0.70
C HIS A 197 3.97 -8.91 1.57
N ASP A 198 4.56 -8.66 2.73
CA ASP A 198 5.19 -9.69 3.56
C ASP A 198 4.57 -9.78 4.96
N HIS A 199 3.76 -8.78 5.32
CA HIS A 199 3.11 -8.71 6.63
C HIS A 199 1.73 -8.05 6.56
N VAL A 200 0.92 -8.33 7.59
CA VAL A 200 -0.46 -7.86 7.74
C VAL A 200 -0.61 -7.15 9.07
N PHE A 201 -1.16 -5.94 9.03
CA PHE A 201 -1.63 -5.22 10.20
C PHE A 201 -3.11 -5.51 10.42
N VAL A 202 -3.42 -6.10 11.56
CA VAL A 202 -4.78 -6.46 11.96
C VAL A 202 -5.21 -5.53 13.09
N PHE A 203 -6.32 -4.83 12.88
CA PHE A 203 -6.98 -3.99 13.87
C PHE A 203 -8.33 -4.63 14.24
N SER A 204 -8.49 -5.01 15.50
CA SER A 204 -9.75 -5.56 16.03
C SER A 204 -10.24 -4.76 17.23
N ILE A 205 -11.56 -4.59 17.33
CA ILE A 205 -12.20 -3.94 18.48
C ILE A 205 -12.78 -5.02 19.38
N VAL A 206 -12.37 -5.03 20.65
CA VAL A 206 -12.91 -5.89 21.71
C VAL A 206 -13.06 -5.05 22.96
N ASP A 207 -14.24 -5.03 23.58
CA ASP A 207 -14.53 -4.25 24.80
C ASP A 207 -14.13 -2.77 24.69
N ASP A 208 -14.45 -2.12 23.57
CA ASP A 208 -14.05 -0.73 23.25
C ASP A 208 -12.54 -0.46 23.20
N HIS A 209 -11.72 -1.50 23.23
CA HIS A 209 -10.28 -1.42 23.02
C HIS A 209 -9.90 -1.84 21.60
N ILE A 210 -9.02 -1.06 20.98
CA ILE A 210 -8.41 -1.43 19.70
C ILE A 210 -7.19 -2.31 20.01
N TRP A 211 -7.20 -3.52 19.47
CA TRP A 211 -6.06 -4.43 19.43
C TRP A 211 -5.39 -4.30 18.07
N PHE A 212 -4.07 -4.13 18.07
CA PHE A 212 -3.25 -4.10 16.87
C PHE A 212 -2.21 -5.20 16.96
N ARG A 213 -2.13 -5.95 15.86
CA ARG A 213 -1.26 -7.10 15.71
C ARG A 213 -0.62 -7.02 14.34
N ASN A 214 0.67 -7.26 14.29
CA ASN A 214 1.41 -7.47 13.06
C ASN A 214 1.49 -8.98 12.83
N TYR A 215 1.37 -9.45 11.60
CA TYR A 215 1.53 -10.87 11.27
C TYR A 215 2.44 -11.01 10.07
N GLN A 216 3.41 -11.91 10.15
CA GLN A 216 4.17 -12.29 8.96
C GLN A 216 3.31 -13.20 8.08
N VAL A 217 3.27 -12.89 6.79
CA VAL A 217 2.68 -13.75 5.76
C VAL A 217 3.66 -14.88 5.45
N LYS A 218 3.25 -16.13 5.66
CA LYS A 218 3.95 -17.30 5.15
C LYS A 218 3.09 -18.01 4.13
N PHE A 219 3.64 -18.20 2.94
CA PHE A 219 3.03 -19.04 1.91
C PHE A 219 3.36 -20.50 2.26
N ALA A 220 2.34 -21.28 2.61
CA ALA A 220 2.47 -22.73 2.62
C ALA A 220 2.00 -23.24 1.25
N SER A 221 2.89 -23.86 0.48
CA SER A 221 2.52 -24.57 -0.74
C SER A 221 1.84 -25.88 -0.35
N VAL A 222 0.53 -25.86 -0.19
CA VAL A 222 -0.27 -27.09 -0.23
C VAL A 222 -0.82 -27.18 -1.65
N ALA A 223 -0.48 -28.26 -2.35
CA ALA A 223 -0.97 -28.50 -3.70
C ALA A 223 -2.50 -28.33 -3.71
N SER A 224 -2.99 -27.39 -4.52
CA SER A 224 -4.39 -26.96 -4.74
C SER A 224 -5.01 -25.86 -3.87
N GLU A 225 -4.46 -25.45 -2.72
CA GLU A 225 -5.00 -24.29 -1.97
C GLU A 225 -3.89 -23.44 -1.32
N LEU A 226 -3.87 -22.14 -1.67
CA LEU A 226 -2.94 -21.16 -1.09
C LEU A 226 -3.46 -20.76 0.32
N PHE A 227 -2.99 -21.43 1.37
CA PHE A 227 -3.29 -21.02 2.74
C PHE A 227 -2.31 -19.95 3.24
N LEU A 228 -2.85 -18.80 3.64
CA LEU A 228 -2.11 -17.73 4.31
C LEU A 228 -1.89 -18.13 5.78
N LYS A 229 -0.67 -18.54 6.15
CA LYS A 229 -0.32 -18.73 7.56
C LYS A 229 0.23 -17.42 8.11
N CYS A 230 -0.51 -16.82 9.03
CA CYS A 230 -0.12 -15.61 9.75
C CYS A 230 0.55 -15.98 11.08
N THR A 231 1.86 -15.79 11.22
CA THR A 231 2.53 -15.89 12.54
C THR A 231 2.46 -14.56 13.27
N CYS A 232 1.88 -14.56 14.48
CA CYS A 232 1.54 -13.36 15.25
C CYS A 232 2.79 -12.64 15.77
N GLU A 233 2.98 -11.40 15.36
CA GLU A 233 3.71 -10.39 16.10
C GLU A 233 2.71 -9.49 16.83
N ILE A 234 2.46 -9.76 18.11
CA ILE A 234 1.64 -8.85 18.91
C ILE A 234 2.44 -7.57 19.10
N LEU A 235 1.88 -6.45 18.65
CA LEU A 235 2.40 -5.13 18.94
C LEU A 235 1.24 -4.22 19.32
N LEU A 236 0.63 -4.45 20.48
CA LEU A 236 -0.04 -3.42 21.26
C LEU A 236 0.05 -3.73 22.72
#